data_AF-A0A9W8X184-F1
#
_entry.id   AF-A0A9W8X184-F1
#
_cell.length_a   1.000
_cell.length_b   1.000
_cell.length_c   1.000
_cell.angle_alpha   90.00
_cell.angle_beta   90.00
_cell.angle_gamma   90.00
#
_symmetry.space_group_name_H-M   'P 1'
#
loop_
_entity.id
_entity.type
_entity.pdbx_description
1 polymer ?
#
loop_
_entity_poly.entity_id
_entity_poly.type
_entity_poly.pdbx_seq_one_letter_code
_entity_poly.pdbx_strand_id
1 'polypeptide(L)'
;MATDITEANWQYPHKDPNLEIVGFDGLAKALIDIHGPNWHGSVYNAHFNNIRTGNYQAKPHHCTYNDTAGHDMVRNCVVKGHQSYCLEWIYAGDRRVRCGARLKVVSGGCAKHPNSVDDSMNLLVKNLQAGKITSIRWGQINDPNHVADTLKDPAEIAKEENRAILAKKDAEIAAMRVGEAVDPGKFSVHPDFEDRKVQKQREEQEQRKLEAANKRKSRAGKAVKKVADEDEVPELPRKGLGKSIMKFGKKSNKPDASKWADKKGGANA
;
A
#
# COMPACT_ATOMS: atom_id res chain seq x y z
N MET A 1 -6.98 -4.32 -40.21
CA MET A 1 -6.30 -3.79 -39.01
C MET A 1 -6.89 -4.49 -37.81
N ALA A 2 -6.07 -5.10 -36.97
CA ALA A 2 -6.57 -5.75 -35.76
C ALA A 2 -6.82 -4.64 -34.73
N THR A 3 -8.09 -4.36 -34.48
CA THR A 3 -8.52 -3.40 -33.47
C THR A 3 -8.16 -3.97 -32.11
N ASP A 4 -7.38 -3.21 -31.33
CA ASP A 4 -7.19 -3.55 -29.94
C ASP A 4 -8.54 -3.42 -29.23
N ILE A 5 -9.20 -4.56 -29.02
CA ILE A 5 -10.50 -4.59 -28.35
C ILE A 5 -10.38 -4.27 -26.85
N THR A 6 -9.17 -4.16 -26.30
CA THR A 6 -8.97 -3.57 -24.97
C THR A 6 -9.04 -2.03 -24.97
N GLU A 7 -8.92 -1.37 -26.13
CA GLU A 7 -8.98 0.10 -26.24
C GLU A 7 -10.39 0.68 -26.07
N ALA A 8 -11.46 -0.08 -26.32
CA ALA A 8 -12.80 0.51 -26.27
C ALA A 8 -13.34 0.59 -24.83
N ASN A 9 -13.45 -0.52 -24.11
CA ASN A 9 -14.20 -0.58 -22.83
C ASN A 9 -13.75 -1.68 -21.85
N TRP A 10 -12.66 -2.41 -22.11
CA TRP A 10 -12.28 -3.53 -21.24
C TRP A 10 -11.54 -3.02 -19.99
N GLN A 11 -12.13 -3.28 -18.83
CA GLN A 11 -11.45 -3.12 -17.54
C GLN A 11 -10.85 -4.45 -17.13
N TYR A 12 -9.55 -4.46 -16.83
CA TYR A 12 -8.91 -5.66 -16.28
C TYR A 12 -9.52 -5.95 -14.90
N PRO A 13 -9.82 -7.23 -14.60
CA PRO A 13 -10.43 -7.57 -13.33
C PRO A 13 -9.46 -7.23 -12.19
N HIS A 14 -9.94 -6.45 -11.23
CA HIS A 14 -9.27 -6.26 -9.94
C HIS A 14 -9.83 -7.29 -8.96
N LYS A 15 -9.00 -8.23 -8.53
CA LYS A 15 -9.38 -9.28 -7.56
C LYS A 15 -8.81 -8.93 -6.18
N ASP A 16 -9.35 -9.56 -5.13
CA ASP A 16 -8.80 -9.45 -3.77
C ASP A 16 -7.29 -9.76 -3.79
N PRO A 17 -6.41 -8.84 -3.32
CA PRO A 17 -4.97 -9.04 -3.32
C PRO A 17 -4.52 -10.31 -2.58
N ASN A 18 -5.30 -10.78 -1.60
CA ASN A 18 -5.01 -11.96 -0.80
C ASN A 18 -5.49 -13.26 -1.46
N LEU A 19 -6.28 -13.19 -2.53
CA LEU A 19 -6.71 -14.37 -3.26
C LEU A 19 -5.50 -15.02 -3.92
N GLU A 20 -5.34 -16.33 -3.71
CA GLU A 20 -4.22 -17.10 -4.25
C GLU A 20 -4.60 -17.84 -5.53
N ILE A 21 -3.70 -17.79 -6.49
CA ILE A 21 -3.70 -18.58 -7.71
C ILE A 21 -2.82 -19.80 -7.45
N VAL A 22 -3.45 -20.93 -7.11
CA VAL A 22 -2.75 -22.14 -6.71
C VAL A 22 -2.42 -23.00 -7.92
N GLY A 23 -1.12 -23.28 -8.08
CA GLY A 23 -0.60 -24.12 -9.14
C GLY A 23 -0.86 -23.59 -10.55
N PHE A 24 -0.38 -24.36 -11.53
CA PHE A 24 -0.49 -23.96 -12.92
C PHE A 24 -1.94 -24.00 -13.44
N ASP A 25 -2.77 -24.93 -12.96
CA ASP A 25 -4.20 -24.99 -13.30
C ASP A 25 -4.95 -23.74 -12.81
N GLY A 26 -4.61 -23.25 -11.61
CA GLY A 26 -5.11 -21.98 -11.10
C GLY A 26 -4.69 -20.82 -11.99
N LEU A 27 -3.43 -20.80 -12.43
CA LEU A 27 -2.94 -19.77 -13.34
C LEU A 27 -3.63 -19.84 -14.69
N ALA A 28 -3.85 -21.02 -15.26
CA ALA A 28 -4.59 -21.18 -16.51
C ALA A 28 -6.00 -20.60 -16.42
N LYS A 29 -6.68 -20.78 -15.28
CA LYS A 29 -7.97 -20.13 -14.99
C LYS A 29 -7.83 -18.61 -14.82
N ALA A 30 -6.77 -18.14 -14.17
CA ALA A 30 -6.51 -16.71 -14.01
C ALA A 30 -6.17 -16.01 -15.33
N LEU A 31 -5.45 -16.67 -16.25
CA LEU A 31 -5.10 -16.13 -17.57
C LEU A 31 -6.34 -15.79 -18.41
N ILE A 32 -7.39 -16.58 -18.26
CA ILE A 32 -8.70 -16.33 -18.85
C ILE A 32 -9.24 -14.96 -18.39
N ASP A 33 -9.27 -14.74 -17.08
CA ASP A 33 -9.71 -13.49 -16.47
C ASP A 33 -8.79 -12.31 -16.86
N ILE A 34 -7.47 -12.53 -16.85
CA ILE A 34 -6.46 -11.50 -17.12
C ILE A 34 -6.54 -11.01 -18.57
N HIS A 35 -6.71 -11.90 -19.54
CA HIS A 35 -6.75 -11.53 -20.95
C HIS A 35 -8.16 -11.27 -21.48
N GLY A 36 -9.19 -11.68 -20.76
CA GLY A 36 -10.56 -11.25 -20.98
C GLY A 36 -11.15 -11.69 -22.33
N PRO A 37 -11.82 -10.79 -23.08
CA PRO A 37 -12.51 -11.12 -24.32
C PRO A 37 -11.57 -11.68 -25.40
N ASN A 38 -10.31 -11.25 -25.37
CA ASN A 38 -9.26 -11.74 -26.26
C ASN A 38 -8.97 -13.24 -26.06
N TRP A 39 -9.31 -13.78 -24.88
CA TRP A 39 -9.17 -15.20 -24.57
C TRP A 39 -10.45 -16.00 -24.83
N HIS A 40 -11.60 -15.42 -24.50
CA HIS A 40 -12.90 -16.10 -24.55
C HIS A 40 -13.56 -16.15 -25.92
N GLY A 41 -13.31 -15.18 -26.80
CA GLY A 41 -14.02 -15.07 -28.07
C GLY A 41 -13.58 -16.08 -29.14
N SER A 42 -14.38 -16.16 -30.22
CA SER A 42 -13.97 -16.73 -31.51
C SER A 42 -12.76 -16.01 -32.13
N VAL A 43 -12.43 -14.83 -31.57
CA VAL A 43 -11.30 -14.01 -31.95
C VAL A 43 -9.97 -14.61 -31.51
N TYR A 44 -9.92 -15.42 -30.46
CA TYR A 44 -8.66 -16.01 -29.99
C TYR A 44 -8.04 -16.91 -31.06
N ASN A 45 -6.76 -16.67 -31.35
CA ASN A 45 -5.93 -17.51 -32.19
C ASN A 45 -4.59 -17.78 -31.50
N ALA A 46 -4.17 -19.05 -31.46
CA ALA A 46 -2.90 -19.44 -30.83
C ALA A 46 -1.67 -18.85 -31.55
N HIS A 47 -1.82 -18.47 -32.82
CA HIS A 47 -0.77 -17.81 -33.63
C HIS A 47 -0.67 -16.30 -33.42
N PHE A 48 -1.44 -15.73 -32.48
CA PHE A 48 -1.25 -14.34 -32.10
C PHE A 48 0.14 -14.14 -31.51
N ASN A 49 0.87 -13.21 -32.12
CA ASN A 49 2.07 -12.63 -31.56
C ASN A 49 1.75 -11.73 -30.36
N ASN A 50 0.59 -11.09 -30.39
CA ASN A 50 0.09 -10.29 -29.28
C ASN A 50 -1.42 -10.52 -29.15
N ILE A 51 -1.83 -11.07 -28.00
CA ILE A 51 -3.23 -11.42 -27.73
C ILE A 51 -4.11 -10.17 -27.58
N ARG A 52 -3.55 -9.04 -27.14
CA ARG A 52 -4.27 -7.77 -26.98
C ARG A 52 -4.66 -7.20 -28.34
N THR A 53 -3.69 -7.09 -29.23
CA THR A 53 -3.88 -6.42 -30.53
C THR A 53 -4.29 -7.39 -31.63
N GLY A 54 -4.48 -8.68 -31.36
CA GLY A 54 -4.72 -9.71 -32.39
C GLY A 54 -3.64 -9.77 -33.48
N ASN A 55 -2.42 -9.26 -33.23
CA ASN A 55 -1.39 -9.22 -34.26
C ASN A 55 -0.86 -10.62 -34.50
N TYR A 56 -0.89 -11.07 -35.75
CA TYR A 56 -0.41 -12.39 -36.14
C TYR A 56 1.12 -12.42 -36.23
N GLN A 57 1.66 -13.62 -36.10
CA GLN A 57 3.06 -13.83 -36.43
C GLN A 57 3.25 -13.87 -37.94
N ALA A 58 4.35 -13.27 -38.40
CA ALA A 58 4.74 -13.33 -39.80
C ALA A 58 4.99 -14.78 -40.28
N LYS A 59 5.43 -15.65 -39.36
CA LYS A 59 5.53 -17.10 -39.60
C LYS A 59 4.85 -17.84 -38.44
N PRO A 60 3.96 -18.80 -38.70
CA PRO A 60 3.42 -19.64 -37.65
C PRO A 60 4.56 -20.44 -37.02
N HIS A 61 4.76 -20.24 -35.72
CA HIS A 61 5.69 -21.06 -34.95
C HIS A 61 4.97 -22.32 -34.45
N HIS A 62 5.59 -23.49 -34.59
CA HIS A 62 5.09 -24.73 -33.99
C HIS A 62 5.33 -24.76 -32.47
N CYS A 63 4.48 -25.49 -31.76
CA CYS A 63 4.73 -25.88 -30.38
C CYS A 63 5.70 -27.07 -30.38
N THR A 64 6.88 -26.86 -29.80
CA THR A 64 7.93 -27.90 -29.68
C THR A 64 8.04 -28.43 -28.24
N TYR A 65 7.03 -28.20 -27.40
CA TYR A 65 7.06 -28.70 -26.03
C TYR A 65 6.74 -30.19 -26.05
N ASN A 66 7.73 -31.01 -25.71
CA ASN A 66 7.70 -32.48 -25.75
C ASN A 66 7.48 -33.11 -27.15
N ASP A 67 7.66 -32.33 -28.22
CA ASP A 67 7.56 -32.83 -29.60
C ASP A 67 8.77 -32.35 -30.41
N THR A 68 9.57 -33.29 -30.89
CA THR A 68 10.73 -33.06 -31.77
C THR A 68 10.33 -32.74 -33.22
N ALA A 69 9.16 -33.19 -33.66
CA ALA A 69 8.61 -32.83 -34.97
C ALA A 69 7.91 -31.46 -34.94
N GLY A 70 7.43 -31.06 -33.76
CA GLY A 70 6.68 -29.83 -33.52
C GLY A 70 5.28 -29.93 -34.10
N HIS A 71 4.27 -29.52 -33.32
CA HIS A 71 2.89 -29.52 -33.77
C HIS A 71 2.35 -28.09 -33.91
N ASP A 72 1.27 -27.91 -34.66
CA ASP A 72 0.62 -26.61 -34.76
C ASP A 72 0.15 -26.12 -33.40
N MET A 73 0.45 -24.86 -33.11
CA MET A 73 0.04 -24.26 -31.86
C MET A 73 -1.49 -24.20 -31.78
N VAL A 74 -2.01 -24.70 -30.67
CA VAL A 74 -3.43 -24.63 -30.34
C VAL A 74 -3.61 -23.93 -28.99
N ARG A 75 -4.84 -23.52 -28.67
CA ARG A 75 -5.17 -22.89 -27.38
C ARG A 75 -4.64 -23.70 -26.18
N ASN A 76 -4.72 -25.02 -26.29
CA ASN A 76 -4.27 -25.94 -25.24
C ASN A 76 -2.76 -25.83 -24.95
N CYS A 77 -1.93 -25.43 -25.92
CA CYS A 77 -0.50 -25.18 -25.69
C CYS A 77 -0.29 -24.04 -24.67
N VAL A 78 -1.17 -23.04 -24.68
CA VAL A 78 -1.09 -21.91 -23.75
C VAL A 78 -1.67 -22.30 -22.39
N VAL A 79 -2.80 -23.01 -22.38
CA VAL A 79 -3.44 -23.53 -21.16
C VAL A 79 -2.57 -24.53 -20.41
N LYS A 80 -1.68 -25.26 -21.10
CA LYS A 80 -0.68 -26.17 -20.52
C LYS A 80 0.68 -25.53 -20.25
N GLY A 81 0.83 -24.23 -20.54
CA GLY A 81 2.06 -23.48 -20.25
C GLY A 81 3.21 -23.74 -21.21
N HIS A 82 2.99 -24.46 -22.31
CA HIS A 82 4.03 -24.62 -23.33
C HIS A 82 4.38 -23.25 -23.93
N GLN A 83 3.40 -22.34 -23.95
CA GLN A 83 3.49 -20.93 -24.28
C GLN A 83 2.66 -20.12 -23.26
N SER A 84 2.92 -18.82 -23.16
CA SER A 84 2.12 -17.90 -22.37
C SER A 84 2.06 -16.53 -23.08
N TYR A 85 1.33 -15.58 -22.51
CA TYR A 85 1.39 -14.18 -22.91
C TYR A 85 1.94 -13.34 -21.77
N CYS A 86 2.65 -12.29 -22.13
CA CYS A 86 3.30 -11.38 -21.21
C CYS A 86 2.26 -10.68 -20.33
N LEU A 87 2.45 -10.80 -19.02
CA LEU A 87 1.56 -10.23 -18.00
C LEU A 87 1.98 -8.83 -17.56
N GLU A 88 3.08 -8.30 -18.09
CA GLU A 88 3.57 -6.98 -17.71
C GLU A 88 2.59 -5.86 -18.06
N TRP A 89 2.50 -4.85 -17.20
CA TRP A 89 1.72 -3.65 -17.43
C TRP A 89 2.49 -2.69 -18.34
N ILE A 90 1.81 -2.14 -19.35
CA ILE A 90 2.34 -1.10 -20.24
C ILE A 90 1.33 0.02 -20.39
N TYR A 91 1.81 1.19 -20.82
CA TYR A 91 0.94 2.26 -21.29
C TYR A 91 0.65 2.10 -22.79
N ALA A 92 -0.62 2.19 -23.15
CA ALA A 92 -1.11 2.29 -24.52
C ALA A 92 -1.94 3.57 -24.62
N GLY A 93 -1.33 4.64 -25.12
CA GLY A 93 -1.89 5.99 -25.01
C GLY A 93 -1.91 6.45 -23.55
N ASP A 94 -3.09 6.86 -23.09
CA ASP A 94 -3.38 7.31 -21.72
C ASP A 94 -3.80 6.17 -20.77
N ARG A 95 -3.93 4.93 -21.28
CA ARG A 95 -4.43 3.78 -20.51
C ARG A 95 -3.33 2.80 -20.19
N ARG A 96 -3.48 2.13 -19.04
CA ARG A 96 -2.63 1.01 -18.65
C ARG A 96 -3.28 -0.31 -19.04
N VAL A 97 -2.52 -1.15 -19.74
CA VAL A 97 -2.97 -2.42 -20.28
C VAL A 97 -1.92 -3.50 -20.08
N ARG A 98 -2.32 -4.77 -20.21
CA ARG A 98 -1.36 -5.88 -20.26
C ARG A 98 -0.63 -5.87 -21.60
N CYS A 99 0.67 -6.18 -21.56
CA CYS A 99 1.51 -6.24 -22.74
C CYS A 99 0.94 -7.21 -23.79
N GLY A 100 0.54 -8.41 -23.35
CA GLY A 100 -0.10 -9.41 -24.20
C GLY A 100 0.79 -10.01 -25.29
N ALA A 101 2.07 -9.61 -25.37
CA ALA A 101 3.03 -10.18 -26.32
C ALA A 101 3.32 -11.64 -25.95
N ARG A 102 3.43 -12.51 -26.94
CA ARG A 102 3.68 -13.93 -26.71
C ARG A 102 5.01 -14.13 -25.98
N LEU A 103 4.97 -15.00 -24.99
CA LEU A 103 6.09 -15.44 -24.18
C LEU A 103 6.27 -16.95 -24.39
N LYS A 104 7.47 -17.37 -24.79
CA LYS A 104 7.83 -18.77 -24.64
C LYS A 104 8.27 -18.94 -23.19
N VAL A 105 7.58 -19.77 -22.40
CA VAL A 105 7.83 -19.79 -20.93
C VAL A 105 9.24 -20.25 -20.59
N VAL A 106 9.85 -21.04 -21.47
CA VAL A 106 11.25 -21.47 -21.38
C VAL A 106 12.25 -20.36 -21.77
N SER A 107 11.82 -19.30 -22.47
CA SER A 107 12.70 -18.21 -22.93
C SER A 107 12.86 -17.08 -21.93
N GLY A 108 13.76 -16.14 -22.22
CA GLY A 108 14.14 -15.02 -21.35
C GLY A 108 13.14 -13.85 -21.28
N GLY A 109 11.85 -14.06 -21.56
CA GLY A 109 10.84 -13.00 -21.56
C GLY A 109 10.21 -12.76 -22.92
N CYS A 110 9.28 -11.81 -22.97
CA CYS A 110 8.85 -11.26 -24.25
C CYS A 110 9.92 -10.27 -24.73
N ALA A 111 10.00 -9.98 -26.03
CA ALA A 111 11.02 -9.08 -26.58
C ALA A 111 11.04 -7.69 -25.92
N LYS A 112 9.92 -7.25 -25.35
CA LYS A 112 9.78 -5.95 -24.67
C LYS A 112 10.06 -5.99 -23.18
N HIS A 113 9.88 -7.14 -22.54
CA HIS A 113 9.97 -7.31 -21.09
C HIS A 113 10.70 -8.62 -20.79
N PRO A 114 11.99 -8.53 -20.39
CA PRO A 114 12.78 -9.70 -20.07
C PRO A 114 12.34 -10.32 -18.73
N ASN A 115 12.57 -11.62 -18.60
CA ASN A 115 12.30 -12.41 -17.39
C ASN A 115 13.37 -12.23 -16.29
N SER A 116 14.38 -11.39 -16.52
CA SER A 116 15.53 -11.22 -15.63
C SER A 116 15.33 -10.13 -14.58
N VAL A 117 14.18 -9.44 -14.58
CA VAL A 117 13.86 -8.46 -13.54
C VAL A 117 13.31 -9.21 -12.34
N ASP A 118 13.88 -8.96 -11.16
CA ASP A 118 13.52 -9.67 -9.91
C ASP A 118 12.01 -9.61 -9.61
N ASP A 119 11.36 -8.51 -10.01
CA ASP A 119 9.93 -8.27 -9.83
C ASP A 119 9.08 -8.52 -11.10
N SER A 120 9.60 -9.23 -12.10
CA SER A 120 8.82 -9.50 -13.31
C SER A 120 7.67 -10.47 -13.03
N MET A 121 6.47 -10.10 -13.44
CA MET A 121 5.30 -10.98 -13.40
C MET A 121 5.50 -12.23 -14.28
N ASN A 122 6.28 -12.13 -15.36
CA ASN A 122 6.61 -13.28 -16.19
C ASN A 122 7.51 -14.28 -15.45
N LEU A 123 8.38 -13.80 -14.54
CA LEU A 123 9.20 -14.66 -13.69
C LEU A 123 8.35 -15.43 -12.69
N LEU A 124 7.30 -14.82 -12.13
CA LEU A 124 6.32 -15.50 -11.26
C LEU A 124 5.64 -16.65 -12.00
N VAL A 125 5.12 -16.40 -13.21
CA VAL A 125 4.50 -17.45 -14.05
C VAL A 125 5.46 -18.60 -14.32
N LYS A 126 6.72 -18.28 -14.67
CA LYS A 126 7.75 -19.29 -14.93
C LYS A 126 8.08 -20.11 -13.69
N ASN A 127 8.22 -19.46 -12.54
CA ASN A 127 8.51 -20.13 -11.28
C ASN A 127 7.35 -21.05 -10.86
N LEU A 128 6.11 -20.63 -11.09
CA LEU A 128 4.92 -21.44 -10.82
C LEU A 128 4.88 -22.66 -11.72
N GLN A 129 5.13 -22.49 -13.03
CA GLN A 129 5.14 -23.61 -13.97
C GLN A 129 6.30 -24.58 -13.72
N ALA A 130 7.47 -24.07 -13.30
CA ALA A 130 8.61 -24.89 -12.92
C ALA A 130 8.45 -25.57 -11.54
N GLY A 131 7.34 -25.30 -10.83
CA GLY A 131 7.09 -25.84 -9.48
C GLY A 131 7.99 -25.24 -8.39
N LYS A 132 8.68 -24.12 -8.66
CA LYS A 132 9.53 -23.42 -7.68
C LYS A 132 8.71 -22.64 -6.66
N ILE A 133 7.54 -22.17 -7.07
CA ILE A 133 6.52 -21.61 -6.20
C ILE A 133 5.22 -22.40 -6.41
N THR A 134 4.40 -22.49 -5.37
CA THR A 134 3.14 -23.26 -5.37
C THR A 134 1.93 -22.37 -5.64
N SER A 135 2.01 -21.08 -5.35
CA SER A 135 0.95 -20.12 -5.61
C SER A 135 1.49 -18.72 -5.97
N ILE A 136 0.64 -17.93 -6.62
CA ILE A 136 0.85 -16.50 -6.88
C ILE A 136 -0.34 -15.75 -6.27
N ARG A 137 -0.10 -14.65 -5.57
CA ARG A 137 -1.17 -13.79 -5.06
C ARG A 137 -1.66 -12.85 -6.14
N TRP A 138 -2.97 -12.62 -6.20
CA TRP A 138 -3.54 -11.62 -7.11
C TRP A 138 -2.93 -10.23 -6.89
N GLY A 139 -2.54 -9.87 -5.67
CA GLY A 139 -1.84 -8.61 -5.40
C GLY A 139 -0.53 -8.42 -6.17
N GLN A 140 0.16 -9.51 -6.54
CA GLN A 140 1.42 -9.46 -7.32
C GLN A 140 1.15 -9.25 -8.81
N ILE A 141 -0.05 -9.60 -9.28
CA ILE A 141 -0.40 -9.51 -10.70
C ILE A 141 -1.29 -8.30 -10.94
N ASN A 142 -2.15 -7.89 -10.00
CA ASN A 142 -3.08 -6.76 -10.08
C ASN A 142 -2.39 -5.48 -10.58
N ASP A 143 -3.19 -4.52 -11.05
CA ASP A 143 -2.69 -3.23 -11.47
C ASP A 143 -2.16 -2.43 -10.25
N PRO A 144 -0.85 -2.17 -10.10
CA PRO A 144 -0.33 -1.37 -8.98
C PRO A 144 -0.89 0.05 -8.87
N ASN A 145 -1.38 0.66 -9.96
CA ASN A 145 -1.97 2.01 -9.92
C ASN A 145 -3.46 1.98 -9.56
N HIS A 146 -4.14 0.85 -9.77
CA HIS A 146 -5.54 0.68 -9.37
C HIS A 146 -5.70 0.55 -7.84
N VAL A 147 -4.60 0.33 -7.12
CA VAL A 147 -4.54 0.39 -5.64
C VAL A 147 -4.87 1.81 -5.13
N ALA A 148 -4.62 2.85 -5.94
CA ALA A 148 -4.97 4.23 -5.57
C ALA A 148 -6.49 4.51 -5.59
N ASP A 149 -7.27 3.76 -6.38
CA ASP A 149 -8.72 3.98 -6.54
C ASP A 149 -9.60 3.02 -5.70
N THR A 150 -9.02 1.97 -5.11
CA THR A 150 -9.76 0.96 -4.33
C THR A 150 -9.35 0.82 -2.87
N LEU A 151 -8.41 1.63 -2.38
CA LEU A 151 -8.26 1.86 -0.95
C LEU A 151 -9.35 2.81 -0.48
N LYS A 152 -10.59 2.31 -0.31
CA LYS A 152 -11.39 2.82 0.80
C LYS A 152 -10.52 2.62 2.03
N ASP A 153 -10.22 3.71 2.73
CA ASP A 153 -9.46 3.71 3.97
C ASP A 153 -9.97 2.54 4.84
N PRO A 154 -9.12 1.69 5.44
CA PRO A 154 -9.58 0.67 6.39
C PRO A 154 -10.56 1.22 7.43
N ALA A 155 -10.44 2.51 7.77
CA ALA A 155 -11.40 3.24 8.60
C ALA A 155 -12.79 3.43 7.95
N GLU A 156 -12.87 3.61 6.63
CA GLU A 156 -14.14 3.66 5.89
C GLU A 156 -14.81 2.29 5.77
N ILE A 157 -14.05 1.23 5.50
CA ILE A 157 -14.58 -0.14 5.48
C ILE A 157 -15.17 -0.50 6.85
N ALA A 158 -14.43 -0.23 7.93
CA ALA A 158 -14.90 -0.45 9.29
C ALA A 158 -16.13 0.42 9.64
N LYS A 159 -16.23 1.65 9.12
CA LYS A 159 -17.43 2.50 9.31
C LYS A 159 -18.64 1.94 8.58
N GLU A 160 -18.47 1.40 7.39
CA GLU A 160 -19.55 0.84 6.57
C GLU A 160 -20.08 -0.46 7.20
N GLU A 161 -19.18 -1.34 7.67
CA GLU A 161 -19.53 -2.55 8.43
C GLU A 161 -20.24 -2.21 9.74
N ASN A 162 -19.71 -1.26 10.53
CA ASN A 162 -20.36 -0.83 11.78
C ASN A 162 -21.74 -0.20 11.52
N ARG A 163 -21.91 0.55 10.43
CA ARG A 163 -23.20 1.14 10.05
C ARG A 163 -24.20 0.05 9.65
N ALA A 164 -23.76 -1.00 8.96
CA ALA A 164 -24.62 -2.14 8.63
C ALA A 164 -25.02 -2.96 9.87
N ILE A 165 -24.11 -3.16 10.82
CA ILE A 165 -24.39 -3.80 12.11
C ILE A 165 -25.40 -2.99 12.93
N LEU A 166 -25.21 -1.67 13.01
CA LEU A 166 -26.15 -0.77 13.69
C LEU A 166 -27.53 -0.78 13.04
N ALA A 167 -27.62 -0.70 11.71
CA ALA A 167 -28.90 -0.76 10.99
C ALA A 167 -29.64 -2.10 11.25
N LYS A 168 -28.91 -3.22 11.33
CA LYS A 168 -29.49 -4.52 11.67
C LYS A 168 -29.97 -4.56 13.12
N LYS A 169 -29.21 -3.97 14.05
CA LYS A 169 -29.58 -3.86 15.46
C LYS A 169 -30.78 -2.94 15.67
N ASP A 170 -30.86 -1.83 14.94
CA ASP A 170 -32.00 -0.91 14.99
C ASP A 170 -33.26 -1.58 14.43
N ALA A 171 -33.13 -2.40 13.39
CA ALA A 171 -34.24 -3.22 12.89
C ALA A 171 -34.68 -4.29 13.91
N GLU A 172 -33.74 -4.95 14.60
CA GLU A 172 -34.04 -5.87 15.71
C GLU A 172 -34.74 -5.16 16.89
N ILE A 173 -34.28 -3.95 17.25
CA ILE A 173 -34.87 -3.14 18.33
C ILE A 173 -36.26 -2.63 17.93
N ALA A 174 -36.44 -2.20 16.68
CA ALA A 174 -37.75 -1.79 16.16
C ALA A 174 -38.74 -2.96 16.14
N ALA A 175 -38.27 -4.17 15.81
CA ALA A 175 -39.08 -5.39 15.87
C ALA A 175 -39.44 -5.79 17.32
N MET A 176 -38.53 -5.58 18.28
CA MET A 176 -38.79 -5.82 19.71
C MET A 176 -39.66 -4.74 20.37
N ARG A 177 -39.76 -3.54 19.79
CA ARG A 177 -40.58 -2.43 20.34
C ARG A 177 -42.09 -2.58 20.12
N VAL A 178 -42.54 -3.66 19.49
CA VAL A 178 -43.96 -4.00 19.41
C VAL A 178 -44.34 -4.82 20.65
N GLY A 179 -44.62 -4.13 21.76
CA GLY A 179 -45.34 -4.69 22.89
C GLY A 179 -44.59 -4.68 24.23
N GLU A 180 -44.52 -3.52 24.88
CA GLU A 180 -44.81 -3.36 26.31
C GLU A 180 -44.58 -1.89 26.68
N ALA A 181 -45.62 -1.22 27.18
CA ALA A 181 -45.48 0.09 27.79
C ALA A 181 -44.70 -0.09 29.10
N VAL A 182 -43.40 0.23 29.06
CA VAL A 182 -42.54 0.09 30.24
C VAL A 182 -42.86 1.21 31.22
N ASP A 183 -43.29 0.83 32.42
CA ASP A 183 -43.63 1.72 33.52
C ASP A 183 -42.42 2.58 33.94
N PRO A 184 -42.46 3.92 33.81
CA PRO A 184 -41.34 4.80 34.14
C PRO A 184 -40.94 4.75 35.62
N GLY A 185 -41.75 4.17 36.51
CA GLY A 185 -41.42 3.97 37.93
C GLY A 185 -40.40 2.85 38.20
N LYS A 186 -40.10 1.98 37.23
CA LYS A 186 -39.25 0.78 37.43
C LYS A 186 -37.74 1.01 37.24
N PHE A 187 -37.35 2.19 36.74
CA PHE A 187 -35.95 2.57 36.56
C PHE A 187 -35.58 3.71 37.52
N SER A 188 -35.69 3.47 38.83
CA SER A 188 -35.03 4.33 39.80
C SER A 188 -33.51 4.17 39.65
N VAL A 189 -32.80 5.28 39.46
CA VAL A 189 -31.33 5.31 39.46
C VAL A 189 -30.84 4.71 40.78
N HIS A 190 -29.99 3.69 40.71
CA HIS A 190 -29.47 3.02 41.89
C HIS A 190 -28.69 4.03 42.76
N PRO A 191 -28.93 4.12 44.08
CA PRO A 191 -28.30 5.12 44.96
C PRO A 191 -26.77 5.19 44.85
N ASP A 192 -26.12 4.03 44.68
CA ASP A 192 -24.68 3.90 44.44
C ASP A 192 -24.15 4.74 43.28
N PHE A 193 -24.98 5.05 42.27
CA PHE A 193 -24.58 5.88 41.14
C PHE A 193 -24.47 7.36 41.52
N GLU A 194 -25.31 7.83 42.44
CA GLU A 194 -25.22 9.18 42.99
C GLU A 194 -24.03 9.29 43.93
N ASP A 195 -23.80 8.28 44.77
CA ASP A 195 -22.64 8.23 45.68
C ASP A 195 -21.31 8.24 44.90
N ARG A 196 -21.21 7.45 43.83
CA ARG A 196 -20.01 7.44 42.95
C ARG A 196 -19.81 8.76 42.23
N LYS A 197 -20.90 9.45 41.84
CA LYS A 197 -20.82 10.78 41.20
C LYS A 197 -20.29 11.83 42.18
N VAL A 198 -20.76 11.79 43.43
CA VAL A 198 -20.28 12.69 44.50
C VAL A 198 -18.82 12.39 44.83
N GLN A 199 -18.43 11.12 44.91
CA GLN A 199 -17.06 10.72 45.19
C GLN A 199 -16.08 11.20 44.09
N LYS A 200 -16.45 11.01 42.82
CA LYS A 200 -15.65 11.49 41.68
C LYS A 200 -15.48 13.01 41.69
N GLN A 201 -16.53 13.75 42.04
CA GLN A 201 -16.45 15.22 42.15
C GLN A 201 -15.52 15.67 43.28
N ARG A 202 -15.45 14.93 44.40
CA ARG A 202 -14.49 15.22 45.49
C ARG A 202 -13.06 14.98 45.04
N GLU A 203 -12.79 13.86 44.38
CA GLU A 203 -11.46 13.51 43.87
C GLU A 203 -10.95 14.55 42.86
N GLU A 204 -11.80 15.00 41.94
CA GLU A 204 -11.45 16.06 40.98
C GLU A 204 -11.16 17.41 41.67
N GLN A 205 -11.86 17.74 42.75
CA GLN A 205 -11.57 18.96 43.52
C GLN A 205 -10.23 18.87 44.28
N GLU A 206 -9.90 17.70 44.83
CA GLU A 206 -8.62 17.48 45.51
C GLU A 206 -7.44 17.54 44.54
N GLN A 207 -7.59 16.93 43.35
CA GLN A 207 -6.58 17.03 42.29
C GLN A 207 -6.34 18.49 41.88
N ARG A 208 -7.40 19.28 41.67
CA ARG A 208 -7.26 20.71 41.35
C ARG A 208 -6.55 21.50 42.45
N LYS A 209 -6.76 21.18 43.73
CA LYS A 209 -6.05 21.82 44.85
C LYS A 209 -4.57 21.46 44.86
N LEU A 210 -4.23 20.19 44.61
CA LEU A 210 -2.84 19.72 44.51
C LEU A 210 -2.09 20.37 43.34
N GLU A 211 -2.72 20.45 42.17
CA GLU A 211 -2.14 21.13 41.00
C GLU A 211 -1.90 22.63 41.26
N ALA A 212 -2.85 23.31 41.90
CA ALA A 212 -2.70 24.71 42.28
C ALA A 212 -1.57 24.93 43.29
N ALA A 213 -1.40 24.01 44.26
CA ALA A 213 -0.31 24.06 45.24
C ALA A 213 1.07 23.83 44.58
N ASN A 214 1.18 22.86 43.67
CA ASN A 214 2.40 22.60 42.92
C ASN A 214 2.80 23.78 42.03
N LYS A 215 1.81 24.45 41.42
CA LYS A 215 2.04 25.67 40.61
C LYS A 215 2.51 26.86 41.45
N ARG A 216 2.15 26.93 42.74
CA ARG A 216 2.66 27.94 43.69
C ARG A 216 4.10 27.64 44.14
N LYS A 217 4.43 26.39 44.41
CA LYS A 217 5.81 25.98 44.78
C LYS A 217 6.83 26.22 43.66
N SER A 218 6.46 25.96 42.40
CA SER A 218 7.35 26.18 41.25
C SER A 218 7.62 27.67 40.95
N ARG A 219 6.69 28.57 41.31
CA ARG A 219 6.91 30.02 41.24
C ARG A 219 7.83 30.54 42.35
N ALA A 220 7.75 30.00 43.56
CA ALA A 220 8.62 30.40 44.67
C ALA A 220 10.10 30.00 44.46
N GLY A 221 10.36 28.81 43.90
CA GLY A 221 11.73 28.35 43.61
C GLY A 221 12.46 29.17 42.52
N LYS A 222 11.72 29.84 41.64
CA LYS A 222 12.29 30.68 40.56
C LYS A 222 12.70 32.09 41.04
N ALA A 223 12.20 32.54 42.19
CA ALA A 223 12.55 33.83 42.77
C ALA A 223 13.87 33.78 43.57
N VAL A 224 14.22 32.63 44.15
CA VAL A 224 15.43 32.48 44.97
C VAL A 224 16.71 32.40 44.13
N LYS A 225 16.64 31.87 42.90
CA LYS A 225 17.81 31.70 42.02
C LYS A 225 18.30 32.99 41.34
N LYS A 226 17.62 34.13 41.53
CA LYS A 226 17.97 35.40 40.87
C LYS A 226 18.73 36.38 41.78
N VAL A 227 19.03 35.99 43.02
CA VAL A 227 19.67 36.87 44.03
C VAL A 227 21.09 36.40 44.40
N ALA A 228 21.60 35.32 43.78
CA ALA A 228 22.86 34.68 44.18
C ALA A 228 24.05 34.85 43.20
N ASP A 229 23.87 35.53 42.06
CA ASP A 229 24.90 35.62 40.99
C ASP A 229 25.34 37.07 40.69
N GLU A 230 25.57 37.89 41.71
CA GLU A 230 26.26 39.19 41.56
C GLU A 230 27.25 39.41 42.72
N ASP A 231 28.42 38.76 42.66
CA ASP A 231 29.67 39.22 43.29
C ASP A 231 30.81 38.28 42.87
N GLU A 232 31.66 38.68 41.91
CA GLU A 232 33.12 38.49 41.97
C GLU A 232 33.88 39.12 40.77
N VAL A 233 35.05 39.64 41.11
CA VAL A 233 35.95 40.60 40.43
C VAL A 233 36.87 39.91 39.40
N PRO A 234 37.39 40.60 38.36
CA PRO A 234 38.15 39.97 37.29
C PRO A 234 39.67 39.89 37.59
N GLU A 235 40.29 38.72 37.38
CA GLU A 235 41.75 38.56 37.33
C GLU A 235 42.25 38.00 35.99
N LEU A 236 43.38 38.58 35.57
CA LEU A 236 44.11 38.44 34.30
C LEU A 236 44.94 37.12 34.18
N PRO A 237 45.49 36.79 32.99
CA PRO A 237 45.71 35.42 32.55
C PRO A 237 47.14 34.90 32.84
N ARG A 238 47.24 33.58 33.06
CA ARG A 238 48.53 32.86 33.08
C ARG A 238 48.66 31.88 31.92
N LYS A 239 49.69 32.12 31.11
CA LYS A 239 50.22 31.28 30.04
C LYS A 239 50.71 29.93 30.59
N GLY A 240 50.39 28.85 29.89
CA GLY A 240 50.98 27.52 30.07
C GLY A 240 51.24 26.89 28.71
N LEU A 241 52.52 26.71 28.39
CA LEU A 241 53.07 26.12 27.17
C LEU A 241 52.85 24.60 27.13
N GLY A 242 52.34 24.09 26.00
CA GLY A 242 52.29 22.66 25.68
C GLY A 242 52.49 22.43 24.18
N LYS A 243 53.70 21.97 23.82
CA LYS A 243 54.17 21.61 22.46
C LYS A 243 53.31 20.47 21.88
N SER A 244 52.75 20.62 20.68
CA SER A 244 53.27 20.17 19.37
C SER A 244 53.63 18.68 19.28
N ILE A 245 52.84 17.90 18.52
CA ILE A 245 53.27 17.10 17.35
C ILE A 245 52.05 16.34 16.78
N MET A 246 51.62 16.69 15.57
CA MET A 246 51.40 15.78 14.42
C MET A 246 50.88 16.57 13.22
N LYS A 247 51.40 16.18 12.05
CA LYS A 247 51.45 16.91 10.78
C LYS A 247 50.52 16.23 9.75
N PHE A 248 50.08 17.05 8.77
CA PHE A 248 49.49 16.69 7.46
C PHE A 248 48.10 16.00 7.47
N GLY A 249 47.08 16.42 6.71
CA GLY A 249 46.94 17.48 5.72
C GLY A 249 45.66 17.26 4.89
N LYS A 250 45.15 18.37 4.33
CA LYS A 250 44.20 18.51 3.20
C LYS A 250 42.68 18.39 3.41
N LYS A 251 42.07 19.54 3.05
CA LYS A 251 40.77 19.79 2.39
C LYS A 251 39.55 20.07 3.25
N SER A 252 39.38 21.37 3.46
CA SER A 252 38.15 22.12 3.67
C SER A 252 37.05 21.78 2.65
N ASN A 253 35.85 21.54 3.16
CA ASN A 253 34.58 21.98 2.58
C ASN A 253 33.49 21.85 3.65
N LYS A 254 33.42 22.85 4.55
CA LYS A 254 32.20 23.09 5.33
C LYS A 254 31.29 23.99 4.47
N PRO A 255 29.99 23.70 4.40
CA PRO A 255 29.04 24.54 3.67
C PRO A 255 28.98 25.93 4.29
N ASP A 256 29.04 26.94 3.42
CA ASP A 256 29.01 28.36 3.73
C ASP A 256 27.65 28.74 4.37
N ALA A 257 27.71 29.39 5.54
CA ALA A 257 26.56 29.84 6.31
C ALA A 257 25.91 31.11 5.73
N SER A 258 26.42 31.63 4.61
CA SER A 258 25.84 32.78 3.88
C SER A 258 24.49 32.51 3.18
N LYS A 259 24.04 31.25 3.09
CA LYS A 259 22.78 30.89 2.41
C LYS A 259 21.50 30.93 3.27
N TRP A 260 21.59 31.28 4.57
CA TRP A 260 20.46 31.20 5.51
C TRP A 260 20.13 32.51 6.23
N ALA A 261 20.72 33.63 5.80
CA ALA A 261 20.31 34.96 6.23
C ALA A 261 19.59 35.64 5.06
N ASP A 262 18.26 35.53 5.05
CA ASP A 262 17.32 36.59 4.63
C ASP A 262 15.94 35.99 4.32
N LYS A 263 15.10 35.92 5.35
CA LYS A 263 13.63 36.00 5.23
C LYS A 263 13.01 36.29 6.60
N LYS A 264 13.31 37.49 7.13
CA LYS A 264 12.46 38.18 8.10
C LYS A 264 12.39 39.65 7.72
N GLY A 265 11.17 40.15 7.57
CA GLY A 265 10.84 41.55 7.28
C GLY A 265 10.18 41.68 5.91
N GLY A 266 8.94 42.11 5.77
CA GLY A 266 8.09 42.73 6.77
C GLY A 266 6.64 42.83 6.31
N ALA A 267 5.82 43.20 7.28
CA ALA A 267 4.47 43.66 7.11
C ALA A 267 4.42 44.91 6.23
N ASN A 268 3.31 45.05 5.49
CA ASN A 268 2.66 46.30 5.12
C ASN A 268 1.18 45.91 5.02
N ALA A 269 0.33 46.47 5.89
CA ALA A 269 -0.39 47.73 5.69
C ALA A 269 -1.66 47.48 4.87
#